data_AF-A0A1G6XBP8-F1
#
_entry.id   AF-A0A1G6XBP8-F1
#
_cell.length_a   1.000
_cell.length_b   1.000
_cell.length_c   1.000
_cell.angle_alpha   90.00
_cell.angle_beta   90.00
_cell.angle_gamma   90.00
#
_symmetry.space_group_name_H-M   'P 1'
#
loop_
_entity.id
_entity.type
_entity.pdbx_description
1 polymer ?
#
loop_
_entity_poly.entity_id
_entity_poly.type
_entity_poly.pdbx_seq_one_letter_code
_entity_poly.pdbx_strand_id
1 'polypeptide(L)'
;MLGGFTDVKVNGVRNDVVVYEAGLLLLADHSHSDPKRLRQVLEATPVRELLRRNRFVGFTDFTHARILKAGTPFKVAIDLAGGEQLEIAERWTSTSLGKDDGKLLQDLLGDLRNTGPMPDAAAAEAARTWAEDAVILDAMSNVKVNGIDYDLVILDIGLVFIADPGGFEHGRRRLAALVQTTAPHEIVGRNWLVRYEQVVDARITRSVPVTGELELYDGLRLAITEGRFIQSLTDDTRDVLRAALCSVGATIPI
;
A
#
# COMPACT_ATOMS: atom_id res chain seq x y z
N MET A 1 -2.47 -10.61 20.37
CA MET A 1 -1.71 -11.44 19.41
C MET A 1 -2.72 -11.97 18.42
N LEU A 2 -2.47 -11.79 17.12
CA LEU A 2 -3.40 -12.15 16.05
C LEU A 2 -3.08 -13.53 15.46
N GLY A 3 -1.80 -13.91 15.41
CA GLY A 3 -1.36 -15.19 14.88
C GLY A 3 0.15 -15.36 14.98
N GLY A 4 0.68 -16.43 14.41
CA GLY A 4 2.12 -16.62 14.31
C GLY A 4 2.53 -17.83 13.48
N PHE A 5 3.81 -17.88 13.17
CA PHE A 5 4.43 -18.86 12.30
C PHE A 5 5.75 -19.31 12.87
N THR A 6 6.02 -20.59 12.72
CA THR A 6 7.29 -21.19 13.09
C THR A 6 8.15 -21.39 11.84
N ASP A 7 9.46 -21.26 11.98
CA ASP A 7 10.44 -21.62 10.94
C ASP A 7 10.26 -20.87 9.61
N VAL A 8 10.01 -19.57 9.67
CA VAL A 8 9.87 -18.70 8.50
C VAL A 8 11.21 -18.07 8.16
N LYS A 9 11.52 -17.89 6.87
CA LYS A 9 12.70 -17.14 6.47
C LYS A 9 12.38 -15.66 6.42
N VAL A 10 13.14 -14.85 7.16
CA VAL A 10 13.15 -13.39 7.05
C VAL A 10 14.52 -12.98 6.54
N ASN A 11 14.58 -12.39 5.34
CA ASN A 11 15.82 -12.07 4.63
C ASN A 11 16.81 -13.26 4.57
N GLY A 12 16.26 -14.46 4.34
CA GLY A 12 17.02 -15.71 4.28
C GLY A 12 17.36 -16.34 5.64
N VAL A 13 17.20 -15.62 6.75
CA VAL A 13 17.47 -16.09 8.12
C VAL A 13 16.22 -16.70 8.74
N ARG A 14 16.36 -17.82 9.45
CA ARG A 14 15.24 -18.53 10.08
C ARG A 14 14.79 -17.79 11.34
N ASN A 15 13.48 -17.53 11.43
CA ASN A 15 12.83 -16.88 12.55
C ASN A 15 11.49 -17.56 12.84
N ASP A 16 11.04 -17.47 14.08
CA ASP A 16 9.60 -17.54 14.35
C ASP A 16 9.02 -16.13 14.22
N VAL A 17 7.85 -15.99 13.61
CA VAL A 17 7.19 -14.71 13.38
C VAL A 17 5.89 -14.68 14.16
N VAL A 18 5.71 -13.67 15.00
CA VAL A 18 4.45 -13.47 15.75
C VAL A 18 3.80 -12.18 15.26
N VAL A 19 2.52 -12.29 14.91
CA VAL A 19 1.72 -11.18 14.41
C VAL A 19 0.97 -10.56 15.58
N TYR A 20 1.28 -9.31 15.89
CA TYR A 20 0.52 -8.47 16.80
C TYR A 20 -0.32 -7.47 16.02
N GLU A 21 -1.29 -6.83 16.69
CA GLU A 21 -2.07 -5.73 16.09
C GLU A 21 -1.19 -4.54 15.67
N ALA A 22 -0.08 -4.33 16.39
CA ALA A 22 0.82 -3.20 16.13
C ALA A 22 1.99 -3.51 15.18
N GLY A 23 2.21 -4.78 14.79
CA GLY A 23 3.38 -5.14 13.97
C GLY A 23 3.79 -6.61 14.03
N LEU A 24 4.98 -6.88 13.52
CA LEU A 24 5.59 -8.22 13.47
C LEU A 24 6.74 -8.33 14.46
N LEU A 25 6.73 -9.38 15.29
CA LEU A 25 7.84 -9.75 16.16
C LEU A 25 8.60 -10.92 15.54
N LEU A 26 9.91 -10.78 15.37
CA LEU A 26 10.80 -11.75 14.74
C LEU A 26 11.71 -12.37 15.80
N LEU A 27 11.43 -13.62 16.18
CA LEU A 27 12.22 -14.35 17.15
C LEU A 27 13.32 -15.13 16.44
N ALA A 28 14.58 -14.73 16.69
CA ALA A 28 15.75 -15.31 16.04
C ALA A 28 16.09 -16.74 16.54
N ASP A 29 15.70 -17.06 17.77
CA ASP A 29 15.84 -18.41 18.30
C ASP A 29 14.82 -19.33 17.65
N HIS A 30 15.29 -20.18 16.74
CA HIS A 30 14.49 -21.17 16.00
C HIS A 30 14.96 -22.61 16.30
N SER A 31 15.73 -22.79 17.38
CA SER A 31 16.15 -24.13 17.80
C SER A 31 14.91 -24.93 18.18
N HIS A 32 14.64 -26.02 17.44
CA HIS A 32 13.42 -26.82 17.55
C HIS A 32 12.13 -26.01 17.37
N SER A 33 12.11 -25.14 16.36
CA SER A 33 10.94 -24.32 16.00
C SER A 33 9.70 -25.19 15.74
N ASP A 34 8.78 -25.20 16.70
CA ASP A 34 7.48 -25.86 16.64
C ASP A 34 6.40 -25.02 17.36
N PRO A 35 5.11 -25.17 17.00
CA PRO A 35 4.04 -24.32 17.55
C PRO A 35 3.88 -24.42 19.07
N LYS A 36 4.14 -25.57 19.67
CA LYS A 36 4.02 -25.78 21.12
C LYS A 36 5.11 -25.00 21.84
N ARG A 37 6.36 -25.06 21.34
CA ARG A 37 7.47 -24.25 21.85
C ARG A 37 7.15 -22.76 21.76
N LEU A 38 6.71 -22.29 20.60
CA LEU A 38 6.41 -20.88 20.39
C LEU A 38 5.31 -20.39 21.34
N ARG A 39 4.22 -21.16 21.52
CA ARG A 39 3.19 -20.83 22.54
C ARG A 39 3.76 -20.77 23.94
N GLN A 40 4.57 -21.75 24.34
CA GLN A 40 5.19 -21.77 25.66
C GLN A 40 6.09 -20.55 25.90
N VAL A 41 6.87 -20.13 24.90
CA VAL A 41 7.70 -18.91 25.00
C VAL A 41 6.83 -17.67 25.18
N LEU A 42 5.74 -17.56 24.43
CA LEU A 42 4.80 -16.43 24.48
C LEU A 42 4.00 -16.38 25.80
N GLU A 43 3.68 -17.53 26.38
CA GLU A 43 2.99 -17.64 27.67
C GLU A 43 3.93 -17.39 28.86
N ALA A 44 5.16 -17.91 28.80
CA ALA A 44 6.11 -17.83 29.91
C ALA A 44 6.88 -16.50 29.96
N THR A 45 6.96 -15.77 28.85
CA THR A 45 7.77 -14.55 28.75
C THR A 45 6.89 -13.31 28.58
N PRO A 46 6.99 -12.30 29.45
CA PRO A 46 6.27 -11.05 29.26
C PRO A 46 6.59 -10.39 27.91
N VAL A 47 5.58 -9.85 27.23
CA VAL A 47 5.72 -9.21 25.90
C VAL A 47 6.81 -8.15 25.87
N ARG A 48 6.92 -7.31 26.93
CA ARG A 48 7.98 -6.30 27.05
C ARG A 48 9.40 -6.89 26.95
N GLU A 49 9.59 -8.09 27.49
CA GLU A 49 10.89 -8.76 27.49
C GLU A 49 11.16 -9.41 26.13
N LEU A 50 10.12 -9.91 25.47
CA LEU A 50 10.20 -10.40 24.09
C LEU A 50 10.58 -9.27 23.12
N LEU A 51 9.93 -8.11 23.20
CA LEU A 51 10.25 -6.94 22.38
C LEU A 51 11.67 -6.42 22.64
N ARG A 52 12.18 -6.53 23.87
CA ARG A 52 13.54 -6.11 24.22
C ARG A 52 14.63 -7.01 23.62
N ARG A 53 14.34 -8.31 23.50
CA ARG A 53 15.32 -9.33 23.06
C ARG A 53 15.27 -9.62 21.58
N ASN A 54 14.20 -9.23 20.90
CA ASN A 54 13.90 -9.64 19.54
C ASN A 54 13.58 -8.42 18.68
N ARG A 55 13.71 -8.58 17.37
CA ARG A 55 13.39 -7.51 16.44
C ARG A 55 11.87 -7.38 16.33
N PHE A 56 11.35 -6.18 16.57
CA PHE A 56 9.97 -5.81 16.29
C PHE A 56 9.94 -4.83 15.13
N VAL A 57 9.01 -5.02 14.21
CA VAL A 57 8.77 -4.11 13.08
C VAL A 57 7.34 -3.64 13.18
N GLY A 58 7.13 -2.36 13.47
CA GLY A 58 5.79 -1.81 13.62
C GLY A 58 5.11 -1.69 12.26
N PHE A 59 3.78 -1.86 12.19
CA PHE A 59 3.07 -1.60 10.93
C PHE A 59 3.15 -0.13 10.50
N THR A 60 3.38 0.79 11.45
CA THR A 60 3.70 2.20 11.15
C THR A 60 5.02 2.37 10.40
N ASP A 61 5.91 1.39 10.48
CA ASP A 61 7.17 1.40 9.74
C ASP A 61 7.01 0.82 8.33
N PHE A 62 5.83 0.30 7.96
CA PHE A 62 5.62 -0.33 6.65
C PHE A 62 5.26 0.76 5.65
N THR A 63 6.07 0.91 4.61
CA THR A 63 5.76 1.83 3.50
C THR A 63 5.05 1.10 2.37
N HIS A 64 5.44 -0.16 2.13
CA HIS A 64 4.82 -0.98 1.10
C HIS A 64 4.88 -2.47 1.48
N ALA A 65 3.86 -3.23 1.09
CA ALA A 65 3.85 -4.68 1.23
C ALA A 65 3.40 -5.34 -0.08
N ARG A 66 4.14 -6.35 -0.54
CA ARG A 66 3.84 -7.10 -1.76
C ARG A 66 3.82 -8.59 -1.50
N ILE A 67 2.67 -9.21 -1.78
CA ILE A 67 2.55 -10.66 -1.80
C ILE A 67 3.20 -11.18 -3.10
N LEU A 68 4.36 -11.81 -2.98
CA LEU A 68 5.12 -12.41 -4.08
C LEU A 68 4.59 -13.80 -4.44
N LYS A 69 4.08 -14.54 -3.45
CA LYS A 69 3.44 -15.84 -3.62
C LYS A 69 2.33 -15.97 -2.58
N ALA A 70 1.10 -16.14 -3.04
CA ALA A 70 -0.04 -16.38 -2.18
C ALA A 70 -0.19 -17.88 -1.83
N GLY A 71 -0.94 -18.18 -0.77
CA GLY A 71 -1.22 -19.55 -0.30
C GLY A 71 -0.14 -20.11 0.62
N THR A 72 -0.04 -21.43 0.75
CA THR A 72 0.94 -22.09 1.63
C THR A 72 1.88 -22.96 0.78
N PRO A 73 3.20 -22.68 0.75
CA PRO A 73 3.89 -21.61 1.46
C PRO A 73 3.73 -20.24 0.79
N PHE A 74 3.53 -19.19 1.58
CA PHE A 74 3.51 -17.80 1.10
C PHE A 74 4.91 -17.17 1.00
N LYS A 75 5.00 -16.09 0.23
CA LYS A 75 6.16 -15.21 0.18
C LYS A 75 5.69 -13.75 0.08
N VAL A 76 6.20 -12.89 0.94
CA VAL A 76 5.90 -11.45 0.96
C VAL A 76 7.20 -10.64 1.02
N ALA A 77 7.20 -9.48 0.37
CA ALA A 77 8.23 -8.46 0.48
C ALA A 77 7.61 -7.21 1.11
N ILE A 78 8.30 -6.61 2.06
CA ILE A 78 7.86 -5.44 2.82
C ILE A 78 8.97 -4.40 2.72
N ASP A 79 8.63 -3.21 2.27
CA ASP A 79 9.52 -2.05 2.32
C ASP A 79 9.22 -1.29 3.62
N LEU A 80 10.28 -0.89 4.32
CA LEU A 80 10.19 -0.18 5.59
C LEU A 80 10.57 1.29 5.46
N ALA A 81 10.01 2.11 6.35
CA ALA A 81 10.40 3.49 6.55
C ALA A 81 11.90 3.53 6.92
N GLY A 82 12.71 4.16 6.06
CA GLY A 82 14.18 4.14 6.15
C GLY A 82 14.89 3.34 5.06
N GLY A 83 14.14 2.74 4.11
CA GLY A 83 14.69 2.10 2.91
C GLY A 83 15.17 0.66 3.11
N GLU A 84 14.94 0.08 4.28
CA GLU A 84 15.19 -1.34 4.51
C GLU A 84 14.12 -2.20 3.82
N GLN A 85 14.55 -3.33 3.24
CA GLN A 85 13.65 -4.33 2.66
C GLN A 85 13.62 -5.60 3.52
N LEU A 86 12.42 -6.10 3.74
CA LEU A 86 12.15 -7.28 4.54
C LEU A 86 11.36 -8.31 3.71
N GLU A 87 12.01 -9.41 3.37
CA GLU A 87 11.40 -10.55 2.68
C GLU A 87 11.04 -11.64 3.69
N ILE A 88 9.75 -11.97 3.80
CA ILE A 88 9.24 -13.07 4.63
C ILE A 88 8.77 -14.20 3.72
N ALA A 89 9.36 -15.39 3.88
CA ALA A 89 9.03 -16.57 3.11
C ALA A 89 8.71 -17.74 4.03
N GLU A 90 7.46 -18.21 3.98
CA GLU A 90 7.02 -19.43 4.63
C GLU A 90 7.72 -20.63 3.98
N ARG A 91 8.02 -21.65 4.78
CA ARG A 91 8.57 -22.92 4.32
C ARG A 91 7.48 -23.97 4.30
N TRP A 92 7.69 -25.02 3.51
CA TRP A 92 6.89 -26.24 3.62
C TRP A 92 6.93 -26.91 5.00
N THR A 93 7.95 -26.60 5.80
CA THR A 93 8.12 -27.06 7.18
C THR A 93 7.60 -26.04 8.21
N SER A 94 7.17 -24.87 7.77
CA SER A 94 6.59 -23.88 8.66
C SER A 94 5.25 -24.38 9.16
N THR A 95 4.95 -24.07 10.41
CA THR A 95 3.65 -24.37 11.01
C THR A 95 3.08 -23.10 11.61
N SER A 96 1.80 -22.84 11.36
CA SER A 96 1.09 -21.72 11.95
C SER A 96 0.62 -22.03 13.38
N LEU A 97 0.42 -20.99 14.19
CA LEU A 97 -0.18 -21.12 15.52
C LEU A 97 -1.68 -21.39 15.44
N GLY A 98 -2.37 -20.79 14.49
CA GLY A 98 -3.77 -21.02 14.14
C GLY A 98 -3.93 -21.56 12.72
N LYS A 99 -5.10 -22.15 12.43
CA LYS A 99 -5.40 -22.77 11.13
C LYS A 99 -5.36 -21.77 9.97
N ASP A 100 -5.70 -20.51 10.23
CA ASP A 100 -5.89 -19.48 9.22
C ASP A 100 -4.84 -18.35 9.30
N ASP A 101 -3.78 -18.49 10.13
CA ASP A 101 -2.81 -17.40 10.34
C ASP A 101 -2.14 -16.95 9.04
N GLY A 102 -1.84 -17.89 8.14
CA GLY A 102 -1.26 -17.59 6.83
C GLY A 102 -2.17 -16.71 5.98
N LYS A 103 -3.48 -16.97 6.03
CA LYS A 103 -4.48 -16.13 5.37
C LYS A 103 -4.61 -14.79 6.11
N LEU A 104 -4.68 -14.80 7.45
CA LEU A 104 -4.75 -13.59 8.27
C LEU A 104 -3.59 -12.63 7.97
N LEU A 105 -2.35 -13.12 7.89
CA LEU A 105 -1.20 -12.27 7.57
C LEU A 105 -1.29 -11.74 6.13
N GLN A 106 -1.73 -12.57 5.17
CA GLN A 106 -1.91 -12.13 3.78
C GLN A 106 -3.02 -11.07 3.66
N ASP A 107 -4.14 -11.26 4.35
CA ASP A 107 -5.25 -10.31 4.39
C ASP A 107 -4.78 -9.01 5.08
N LEU A 108 -4.12 -9.10 6.23
CA LEU A 108 -3.59 -7.95 6.97
C LEU A 108 -2.52 -7.17 6.16
N LEU A 109 -1.57 -7.86 5.51
CA LEU A 109 -0.61 -7.21 4.61
C LEU A 109 -1.28 -6.68 3.33
N GLY A 110 -2.36 -7.33 2.89
CA GLY A 110 -3.22 -6.87 1.80
C GLY A 110 -3.93 -5.57 2.14
N ASP A 111 -4.38 -5.42 3.38
CA ASP A 111 -5.01 -4.20 3.89
C ASP A 111 -3.98 -3.08 4.15
N LEU A 112 -2.76 -3.46 4.57
CA LEU A 112 -1.62 -2.54 4.70
C LEU A 112 -1.12 -2.00 3.36
N ARG A 113 -1.51 -2.60 2.21
CA ARG A 113 -1.26 -1.99 0.90
C ARG A 113 -1.95 -0.64 0.71
N ASN A 114 -2.92 -0.32 1.56
CA ASN A 114 -3.69 0.92 1.53
C ASN A 114 -3.54 1.76 2.81
N THR A 115 -2.69 1.35 3.75
CA THR A 115 -2.47 2.05 5.04
C THR A 115 -1.03 1.78 5.51
N GLY A 116 -0.19 2.78 5.70
CA GLY A 116 -0.36 3.60 6.88
C GLY A 116 -0.03 5.07 6.68
N PRO A 117 -0.91 5.96 7.16
CA PRO A 117 -0.70 7.40 7.13
C PRO A 117 0.44 7.78 8.09
N MET A 118 1.10 8.91 7.79
CA MET A 118 1.68 9.76 8.85
C MET A 118 0.66 9.83 10.01
N PRO A 119 1.06 9.93 11.30
CA PRO A 119 0.09 10.08 12.39
C PRO A 119 -1.01 11.08 12.00
N ASP A 120 -2.30 10.80 12.21
CA ASP A 120 -3.41 11.58 11.59
C ASP A 120 -3.20 13.10 11.63
N ALA A 121 -2.65 13.61 12.74
CA ALA A 121 -2.27 15.02 12.90
C ALA A 121 -1.12 15.45 11.97
N ALA A 122 -0.07 14.65 11.84
CA ALA A 122 1.04 14.89 10.94
C ALA A 122 0.64 14.70 9.47
N ALA A 123 -0.25 13.75 9.15
CA ALA A 123 -0.76 13.54 7.79
C ALA A 123 -1.65 14.71 7.38
N ALA A 124 -2.51 15.17 8.30
CA ALA A 124 -3.33 16.36 8.09
C ALA A 124 -2.46 17.62 7.94
N GLU A 125 -1.40 17.78 8.73
CA GLU A 125 -0.49 18.93 8.65
C GLU A 125 0.31 18.93 7.35
N ALA A 126 0.87 17.78 6.96
CA ALA A 126 1.57 17.63 5.69
C ALA A 126 0.63 17.82 4.50
N ALA A 127 -0.58 17.26 4.56
CA ALA A 127 -1.61 17.44 3.55
C ALA A 127 -2.04 18.90 3.41
N ARG A 128 -2.20 19.63 4.53
CA ARG A 128 -2.42 21.08 4.50
C ARG A 128 -1.24 21.79 3.85
N THR A 129 -0.03 21.52 4.32
CA THR A 129 1.20 22.13 3.77
C THR A 129 1.34 21.92 2.27
N TRP A 130 0.97 20.75 1.75
CA TRP A 130 1.10 20.43 0.33
C TRP A 130 -0.10 20.86 -0.52
N ALA A 131 -1.30 20.84 0.04
CA ALA A 131 -2.54 20.89 -0.75
C ALA A 131 -3.57 21.91 -0.24
N GLU A 132 -3.19 22.84 0.64
CA GLU A 132 -4.05 23.97 1.04
C GLU A 132 -4.46 24.81 -0.17
N ASP A 133 -3.51 25.07 -1.08
CA ASP A 133 -3.72 25.84 -2.32
C ASP A 133 -3.82 24.96 -3.58
N ALA A 134 -3.86 23.64 -3.44
CA ALA A 134 -3.92 22.74 -4.59
C ALA A 134 -5.24 22.90 -5.35
N VAL A 135 -5.16 22.83 -6.68
CA VAL A 135 -6.31 22.94 -7.56
C VAL A 135 -6.71 21.55 -8.06
N ILE A 136 -7.98 21.19 -7.87
CA ILE A 136 -8.55 20.00 -8.52
C ILE A 136 -8.72 20.30 -10.00
N LEU A 137 -7.97 19.59 -10.83
CA LEU A 137 -8.05 19.69 -12.28
C LEU A 137 -9.21 18.85 -12.81
N ASP A 138 -9.32 17.60 -12.36
CA ASP A 138 -10.41 16.69 -12.73
C ASP A 138 -10.45 15.42 -11.84
N ALA A 139 -11.38 14.49 -12.10
CA ALA A 139 -11.45 13.19 -11.43
C ALA A 139 -12.03 12.08 -12.32
N MET A 140 -11.57 10.84 -12.11
CA MET A 140 -11.95 9.64 -12.89
C MET A 140 -12.24 8.47 -11.95
N SER A 141 -13.35 7.77 -12.16
CA SER A 141 -13.72 6.64 -11.30
C SER A 141 -13.08 5.33 -11.75
N ASN A 142 -12.84 4.44 -10.79
CA ASN A 142 -12.43 3.04 -11.04
C ASN A 142 -11.21 2.90 -11.99
N VAL A 143 -10.21 3.75 -11.80
CA VAL A 143 -8.89 3.62 -12.41
C VAL A 143 -8.15 2.48 -11.74
N LYS A 144 -7.46 1.63 -12.52
CA LYS A 144 -6.61 0.58 -11.98
C LYS A 144 -5.21 1.08 -11.73
N VAL A 145 -4.72 0.94 -10.50
CA VAL A 145 -3.31 1.14 -10.14
C VAL A 145 -2.75 -0.18 -9.66
N ASN A 146 -1.74 -0.71 -10.37
CA ASN A 146 -1.17 -2.03 -10.09
C ASN A 146 -2.23 -3.15 -9.97
N GLY A 147 -3.31 -3.03 -10.76
CA GLY A 147 -4.43 -3.98 -10.81
C GLY A 147 -5.55 -3.76 -9.81
N ILE A 148 -5.39 -2.83 -8.85
CA ILE A 148 -6.37 -2.50 -7.81
C ILE A 148 -7.18 -1.28 -8.26
N ASP A 149 -8.49 -1.30 -8.03
CA ASP A 149 -9.39 -0.21 -8.41
C ASP A 149 -9.37 0.94 -7.40
N TYR A 150 -9.20 2.16 -7.91
CA TYR A 150 -9.26 3.41 -7.17
C TYR A 150 -10.15 4.42 -7.87
N ASP A 151 -10.72 5.34 -7.11
CA ASP A 151 -11.13 6.62 -7.67
C ASP A 151 -9.90 7.54 -7.74
N LEU A 152 -9.73 8.23 -8.84
CA LEU A 152 -8.60 9.13 -9.08
C LEU A 152 -9.08 10.58 -9.05
N VAL A 153 -8.45 11.40 -8.22
CA VAL A 153 -8.54 12.87 -8.30
C VAL A 153 -7.21 13.41 -8.81
N ILE A 154 -7.26 14.24 -9.83
CA ILE A 154 -6.10 14.85 -10.48
C ILE A 154 -5.98 16.26 -9.95
N LEU A 155 -4.87 16.53 -9.25
CA LEU A 155 -4.49 17.84 -8.76
C LEU A 155 -3.38 18.43 -9.64
N ASP A 156 -3.18 19.73 -9.55
CA ASP A 156 -2.02 20.42 -10.12
C ASP A 156 -0.69 20.02 -9.46
N ILE A 157 -0.74 19.53 -8.21
CA ILE A 157 0.44 19.04 -7.47
C ILE A 157 0.71 17.52 -7.62
N GLY A 158 -0.26 16.75 -8.11
CA GLY A 158 -0.14 15.29 -8.12
C GLY A 158 -1.44 14.53 -8.40
N LEU A 159 -1.38 13.22 -8.19
CA LEU A 159 -2.50 12.28 -8.33
C LEU A 159 -2.92 11.77 -6.95
N VAL A 160 -4.20 11.79 -6.64
CA VAL A 160 -4.75 11.24 -5.40
C VAL A 160 -5.59 10.00 -5.71
N PHE A 161 -5.20 8.87 -5.14
CA PHE A 161 -5.89 7.59 -5.27
C PHE A 161 -6.74 7.32 -4.04
N ILE A 162 -8.05 7.24 -4.24
CA ILE A 162 -9.06 6.98 -3.22
C ILE A 162 -9.44 5.50 -3.28
N ALA A 163 -9.17 4.78 -2.20
CA ALA A 163 -9.45 3.37 -2.10
C ALA A 163 -10.97 3.08 -2.08
N ASP A 164 -11.33 1.83 -2.36
CA ASP A 164 -12.70 1.31 -2.29
C ASP A 164 -13.74 2.13 -3.07
N PRO A 165 -13.54 2.35 -4.40
CA PRO A 165 -14.44 3.17 -5.21
C PRO A 165 -15.85 2.58 -5.38
N GLY A 166 -16.12 1.37 -4.90
CA GLY A 166 -17.40 0.70 -5.11
C GLY A 166 -17.73 0.48 -6.59
N GLY A 167 -19.03 0.37 -6.92
CA GLY A 167 -19.52 0.12 -8.27
C GLY A 167 -19.30 1.29 -9.25
N PHE A 168 -19.17 0.95 -10.54
CA PHE A 168 -18.90 1.92 -11.61
C PHE A 168 -20.12 2.77 -11.98
N GLU A 169 -21.34 2.33 -11.66
CA GLU A 169 -22.59 2.98 -12.12
C GLU A 169 -22.80 4.38 -11.52
N HIS A 170 -22.13 4.69 -10.42
CA HIS A 170 -22.30 5.92 -9.66
C HIS A 170 -21.01 6.74 -9.49
N GLY A 171 -19.97 6.40 -10.24
CA GLY A 171 -18.64 7.03 -10.15
C GLY A 171 -18.68 8.55 -10.25
N ARG A 172 -19.29 9.10 -11.30
CA ARG A 172 -19.39 10.55 -11.51
C ARG A 172 -20.11 11.25 -10.37
N ARG A 173 -21.22 10.68 -9.88
CA ARG A 173 -22.01 11.28 -8.79
C ARG A 173 -21.21 11.32 -7.49
N ARG A 174 -20.50 10.22 -7.18
CA ARG A 174 -19.66 10.10 -5.99
C ARG A 174 -18.47 11.05 -6.05
N LEU A 175 -17.76 11.11 -7.17
CA LEU A 175 -16.66 12.03 -7.40
C LEU A 175 -17.11 13.49 -7.32
N ALA A 176 -18.23 13.84 -7.98
CA ALA A 176 -18.80 15.19 -7.90
C ALA A 176 -19.15 15.57 -6.45
N ALA A 177 -19.78 14.68 -5.70
CA ALA A 177 -20.09 14.91 -4.30
C ALA A 177 -18.81 15.11 -3.46
N LEU A 178 -17.78 14.29 -3.68
CA LEU A 178 -16.50 14.40 -2.98
C LEU A 178 -15.84 15.77 -3.23
N VAL A 179 -15.62 16.12 -4.50
CA VAL A 179 -14.89 17.35 -4.86
C VAL A 179 -15.66 18.63 -4.53
N GLN A 180 -17.00 18.58 -4.44
CA GLN A 180 -17.82 19.74 -4.08
C GLN A 180 -17.91 19.97 -2.56
N THR A 181 -17.70 18.93 -1.75
CA THR A 181 -17.94 18.99 -0.30
C THR A 181 -16.68 18.88 0.54
N THR A 182 -15.56 18.47 -0.07
CA THR A 182 -14.31 18.20 0.64
C THR A 182 -13.19 19.05 0.03
N ALA A 183 -12.46 19.77 0.87
CA ALA A 183 -11.33 20.59 0.42
C ALA A 183 -10.16 19.69 -0.07
N PRO A 184 -9.32 20.15 -1.01
CA PRO A 184 -8.21 19.35 -1.56
C PRO A 184 -7.27 18.78 -0.48
N HIS A 185 -6.87 19.57 0.51
CA HIS A 185 -6.05 19.09 1.62
C HIS A 185 -6.72 18.01 2.49
N GLU A 186 -8.05 18.05 2.63
CA GLU A 186 -8.78 16.99 3.34
C GLU A 186 -8.88 15.71 2.51
N ILE A 187 -9.00 15.84 1.18
CA ILE A 187 -8.93 14.69 0.25
C ILE A 187 -7.54 14.06 0.36
N VAL A 188 -6.46 14.85 0.27
CA VAL A 188 -5.09 14.36 0.39
C VAL A 188 -4.82 13.71 1.74
N GLY A 189 -5.24 14.34 2.85
CA GLY A 189 -4.94 13.84 4.19
C GLY A 189 -5.55 12.47 4.53
N ARG A 190 -6.51 11.99 3.73
CA ARG A 190 -7.21 10.71 3.92
C ARG A 190 -6.85 9.66 2.87
N ASN A 191 -6.10 10.02 1.85
CA ASN A 191 -5.93 9.21 0.64
C ASN A 191 -4.47 9.19 0.18
N TRP A 192 -4.16 8.31 -0.77
CA TRP A 192 -2.80 8.18 -1.26
C TRP A 192 -2.49 9.25 -2.31
N LEU A 193 -1.68 10.24 -1.93
CA LEU A 193 -1.13 11.25 -2.83
C LEU A 193 0.20 10.78 -3.42
N VAL A 194 0.30 10.81 -4.75
CA VAL A 194 1.54 10.73 -5.51
C VAL A 194 1.83 12.12 -6.08
N ARG A 195 2.81 12.82 -5.51
CA ARG A 195 3.18 14.16 -5.96
C ARG A 195 3.99 14.08 -7.24
N TYR A 196 3.79 15.02 -8.14
CA TYR A 196 4.52 15.05 -9.41
C TYR A 196 6.04 15.14 -9.22
N GLU A 197 6.51 15.84 -8.19
CA GLU A 197 7.94 15.94 -7.84
C GLU A 197 8.57 14.62 -7.37
N GLN A 198 7.76 13.62 -7.02
CA GLN A 198 8.26 12.30 -6.64
C GLN A 198 8.50 11.40 -7.85
N VAL A 199 7.99 11.76 -9.02
CA VAL A 199 8.09 10.98 -10.25
C VAL A 199 9.46 11.21 -10.88
N VAL A 200 10.22 10.13 -11.08
CA VAL A 200 11.55 10.15 -11.72
C VAL A 200 11.53 9.64 -13.15
N ASP A 201 10.55 8.82 -13.51
CA ASP A 201 10.28 8.40 -14.89
C ASP A 201 8.78 8.24 -15.09
N ALA A 202 8.32 8.51 -16.30
CA ALA A 202 6.92 8.38 -16.66
C ALA A 202 6.78 7.93 -18.12
N ARG A 203 5.77 7.11 -18.40
CA ARG A 203 5.51 6.63 -19.75
C ARG A 203 4.03 6.43 -19.96
N ILE A 204 3.52 6.85 -21.11
CA ILE A 204 2.20 6.40 -21.60
C ILE A 204 2.46 5.23 -22.55
N THR A 205 1.87 4.07 -22.27
CA THR A 205 1.99 2.87 -23.11
C THR A 205 0.82 2.75 -24.09
N ARG A 206 -0.33 3.33 -23.76
CA ARG A 206 -1.50 3.45 -24.63
C ARG A 206 -2.27 4.73 -24.32
N SER A 207 -2.70 5.46 -25.35
CA SER A 207 -3.38 6.75 -25.18
C SER A 207 -4.90 6.65 -24.99
N VAL A 208 -5.54 5.60 -25.55
CA VAL A 208 -7.00 5.37 -25.43
C VAL A 208 -7.29 3.87 -25.35
N PRO A 209 -7.85 3.34 -24.24
CA PRO A 209 -7.90 3.98 -22.91
C PRO A 209 -6.48 4.30 -22.41
N VAL A 210 -6.34 5.32 -21.57
CA VAL A 210 -5.03 5.74 -21.05
C VAL A 210 -4.43 4.61 -20.22
N THR A 211 -3.24 4.17 -20.61
CA THR A 211 -2.39 3.25 -19.84
C THR A 211 -1.02 3.88 -19.71
N GLY A 212 -0.51 3.97 -18.50
CA GLY A 212 0.78 4.56 -18.23
C GLY A 212 1.50 3.91 -17.05
N GLU A 213 2.77 4.24 -16.93
CA GLU A 213 3.66 3.78 -15.87
C GLU A 213 4.34 5.01 -15.27
N LEU A 214 4.42 5.06 -13.94
CA LEU A 214 5.22 6.03 -13.20
C LEU A 214 6.28 5.28 -12.40
N GLU A 215 7.51 5.75 -12.40
CA GLU A 215 8.55 5.37 -11.45
C GLU A 215 8.75 6.52 -10.46
N LEU A 216 8.74 6.22 -9.17
CA LEU A 216 8.96 7.19 -8.11
C LEU A 216 10.41 7.14 -7.61
N TYR A 217 10.87 8.21 -6.96
CA TYR A 217 12.25 8.33 -6.46
C TYR A 217 12.65 7.26 -5.43
N ASP A 218 11.68 6.62 -4.78
CA ASP A 218 11.87 5.51 -3.84
C ASP A 218 11.93 4.13 -4.54
N GLY A 219 11.84 4.12 -5.88
CA GLY A 219 11.82 2.92 -6.72
C GLY A 219 10.44 2.28 -6.90
N LEU A 220 9.38 2.84 -6.30
CA LEU A 220 8.03 2.35 -6.51
C LEU A 220 7.60 2.56 -7.97
N ARG A 221 6.98 1.53 -8.55
CA ARG A 221 6.41 1.59 -9.91
C ARG A 221 4.90 1.47 -9.87
N LEU A 222 4.23 2.41 -10.54
CA LEU A 222 2.78 2.50 -10.63
C LEU A 222 2.34 2.27 -12.06
N ALA A 223 1.71 1.13 -12.33
CA ALA A 223 1.00 0.90 -13.57
C ALA A 223 -0.43 1.44 -13.44
N ILE A 224 -0.74 2.51 -14.15
CA ILE A 224 -2.03 3.19 -14.15
C ILE A 224 -2.78 2.79 -15.43
N THR A 225 -4.02 2.32 -15.30
CA THR A 225 -4.85 1.91 -16.43
C THR A 225 -6.28 2.43 -16.26
N GLU A 226 -6.76 3.19 -17.23
CA GLU A 226 -8.16 3.55 -17.36
C GLU A 226 -9.00 2.28 -17.56
N GLY A 227 -9.99 2.10 -16.70
CA GLY A 227 -10.91 0.97 -16.74
C GLY A 227 -11.78 0.95 -18.01
N ARG A 228 -12.37 -0.20 -18.32
CA ARG A 228 -13.32 -0.30 -19.43
C ARG A 228 -14.63 0.44 -19.18
N PHE A 229 -15.04 0.50 -17.92
CA PHE A 229 -16.27 1.14 -17.46
C PHE A 229 -15.89 2.19 -16.43
N ILE A 230 -15.43 3.35 -16.92
CA ILE A 230 -15.13 4.50 -16.06
C ILE A 230 -16.23 5.54 -16.17
N GLN A 231 -16.37 6.35 -15.14
CA GLN A 231 -17.09 7.61 -15.21
C GLN A 231 -16.14 8.74 -14.87
N SER A 232 -16.08 9.71 -15.76
CA SER A 232 -15.30 10.93 -15.61
C SER A 232 -16.14 12.04 -14.98
N LEU A 233 -15.50 12.91 -14.21
CA LEU A 233 -16.18 14.08 -13.65
C LEU A 233 -16.55 15.07 -14.76
N THR A 234 -15.65 15.29 -15.72
CA THR A 234 -15.89 16.04 -16.95
C THR A 234 -15.66 15.19 -18.21
N ASP A 235 -15.97 15.71 -19.39
CA ASP A 235 -15.70 15.02 -20.65
C ASP A 235 -14.21 15.07 -21.03
N ASP A 236 -13.44 16.02 -20.46
CA ASP A 236 -12.03 16.29 -20.76
C ASP A 236 -11.07 15.53 -19.84
N THR A 237 -11.56 14.77 -18.86
CA THR A 237 -10.76 14.10 -17.82
C THR A 237 -9.63 13.24 -18.37
N ARG A 238 -9.85 12.59 -19.52
CA ARG A 238 -8.79 11.79 -20.17
C ARG A 238 -7.65 12.67 -20.66
N ASP A 239 -7.97 13.81 -21.26
CA ASP A 239 -6.97 14.76 -21.74
C ASP A 239 -6.25 15.42 -20.57
N VAL A 240 -6.95 15.70 -19.47
CA VAL A 240 -6.36 16.18 -18.22
C VAL A 240 -5.38 15.15 -17.63
N LEU A 241 -5.78 13.88 -17.55
CA LEU A 241 -4.89 12.80 -17.07
C LEU A 241 -3.65 12.65 -17.95
N ARG A 242 -3.84 12.69 -19.28
CA ARG A 242 -2.71 12.64 -20.21
C ARG A 242 -1.78 13.84 -20.01
N ALA A 243 -2.32 15.05 -19.88
CA ALA A 243 -1.53 16.25 -19.63
C ALA A 243 -0.75 16.17 -18.32
N ALA A 244 -1.37 15.65 -17.25
CA ALA A 244 -0.73 15.40 -15.97
C ALA A 244 0.43 14.39 -16.07
N LEU A 245 0.27 13.29 -16.81
CA LEU A 245 1.36 12.33 -17.01
C LEU A 245 2.48 12.95 -17.87
N CYS A 246 2.14 13.72 -18.91
CA CYS A 246 3.12 14.40 -19.75
C CYS A 246 3.89 15.48 -18.99
N SER A 247 3.29 16.15 -18.00
CA SER A 247 3.98 17.19 -17.21
C SER A 247 5.12 16.63 -16.36
N VAL A 248 5.06 15.34 -16.02
CA VAL A 248 6.14 14.59 -15.34
C VAL A 248 7.03 13.80 -16.29
N GLY A 249 7.02 14.15 -17.58
CA GLY A 249 7.95 13.61 -18.57
C GLY A 249 7.43 12.42 -19.38
N ALA A 250 6.15 12.03 -19.25
CA ALA A 250 5.63 10.91 -20.02
C ALA A 250 5.68 11.16 -21.53
N THR A 251 6.29 10.24 -22.26
CA THR A 251 6.24 10.24 -23.73
C THR A 251 4.99 9.52 -24.22
N ILE A 252 4.29 10.13 -25.19
CA ILE A 252 3.14 9.50 -25.87
C ILE A 252 3.69 8.61 -27.00
N PRO A 253 3.28 7.34 -27.11
CA PRO A 253 3.65 6.51 -28.24
C PRO A 253 3.03 7.09 -29.51
N ILE A 254 3.88 7.28 -30.53
CA ILE A 254 3.51 7.76 -31.87
C ILE A 254 2.58 6.75 -32.56
#